data_AF-A0A2N1VME0-F1
#
_entry.id   AF-A0A2N1VME0-F1
#
_cell.length_a   1.000
_cell.length_b   1.000
_cell.length_c   1.000
_cell.angle_alpha   90.00
_cell.angle_beta   90.00
_cell.angle_gamma   90.00
#
_symmetry.space_group_name_H-M   'P 1'
#
loop_
_entity.id
_entity.type
_entity.pdbx_description
1 polymer ?
#
loop_
_entity_poly.entity_id
_entity_poly.type
_entity_poly.pdbx_seq_one_letter_code
_entity_poly.pdbx_strand_id
1 'polypeptide(L)'
;MKDKKHIVIVFSIVFGSIIIALIADRLLQPTSFGKYGHYRWDAVNELQTQKIINQNTNTCSECHNDIYQLHQKDAHFSVPCVDCHGAGDLHVSFYRKDENSKNITKLQAVLKKEFDFEGCLYCHRKLNARPSDFPQINQEEHYKFMHVIDSTTKCIACHDPHEPIFLLTESRQARLHPIVYKCTDCHSKRPEKNYYDVADHPKIFECKDCHSEIVKDFNTKSHSNAVECRTCHLFHKEDETIGRMYKNGNMEFCLLCHEKKPFKDADFPPKVEWPSHIGSLKHIEKTDTKLCLDCHAKDIHKMDLRLRGNPHPGNWKAEHKKYAKRTFASNDKSDCKNCHTKDYCMSCHLTEMPHPVDFMDNHKFTVEKKGKKMCANCHNTDFCGQCH
;
A
#
# COMPACT_ATOMS: atom_id res chain seq x y z
N MET A 1 -42.37 -22.47 63.18
CA MET A 1 -41.55 -21.38 62.62
C MET A 1 -40.23 -22.00 62.14
N LYS A 2 -39.95 -21.95 60.83
CA LYS A 2 -38.74 -22.51 60.22
C LYS A 2 -37.47 -21.94 60.86
N ASP A 3 -36.46 -22.79 61.02
CA ASP A 3 -35.21 -22.53 61.71
C ASP A 3 -34.48 -21.30 61.13
N LYS A 4 -34.60 -20.16 61.83
CA LYS A 4 -34.00 -18.88 61.42
C LYS A 4 -32.49 -18.85 61.61
N LYS A 5 -31.88 -19.84 62.27
CA LYS A 5 -30.44 -19.88 62.56
C LYS A 5 -29.60 -19.88 61.28
N HIS A 6 -29.98 -20.66 60.27
CA HIS A 6 -29.20 -20.75 59.03
C HIS A 6 -29.16 -19.40 58.30
N ILE A 7 -30.27 -18.66 58.27
CA ILE A 7 -30.36 -17.32 57.67
C ILE A 7 -29.42 -16.35 58.42
N VAL A 8 -29.45 -16.33 59.76
CA VAL A 8 -28.58 -15.45 60.56
C VAL A 8 -27.10 -15.78 60.38
N ILE A 9 -26.74 -17.06 60.27
CA ILE A 9 -25.35 -17.49 60.03
C ILE A 9 -24.88 -17.03 58.64
N VAL A 10 -25.68 -17.25 57.60
CA VAL A 10 -25.32 -16.84 56.23
C VAL A 10 -25.16 -15.31 56.14
N PHE A 11 -26.10 -14.53 56.67
CA PHE A 11 -25.99 -13.07 56.68
C PHE A 11 -24.81 -12.57 57.51
N SER A 12 -24.50 -13.22 58.64
CA SER A 12 -23.32 -12.88 59.45
C SER A 12 -22.01 -13.15 58.71
N ILE A 13 -21.91 -14.26 57.98
CA ILE A 13 -20.73 -14.60 57.16
C ILE A 13 -20.57 -13.61 56.02
N VAL A 14 -21.65 -13.30 55.29
CA VAL A 14 -21.64 -12.32 54.19
C VAL A 14 -21.23 -10.94 54.71
N PHE A 15 -21.82 -10.50 55.83
CA PHE A 15 -21.48 -9.22 56.43
C PHE A 15 -20.03 -9.18 56.92
N GLY A 16 -19.56 -10.24 57.57
CA GLY A 16 -18.18 -10.38 58.01
C GLY A 16 -17.19 -10.34 56.83
N SER A 17 -17.51 -11.03 55.74
CA SER A 17 -16.67 -11.02 54.53
C SER A 17 -16.68 -9.67 53.80
N ILE A 18 -17.81 -8.94 53.79
CA ILE A 18 -17.86 -7.55 53.29
C ILE A 18 -16.96 -6.64 54.14
N ILE A 19 -17.02 -6.73 55.47
CA ILE A 19 -16.17 -5.92 56.36
C ILE A 19 -14.70 -6.23 56.12
N ILE A 20 -14.34 -7.52 56.04
CA ILE A 20 -12.96 -7.94 55.74
C ILE A 20 -12.50 -7.39 54.39
N ALA A 21 -13.36 -7.46 53.37
CA ALA A 21 -13.04 -6.92 52.04
C ALA A 21 -12.83 -5.40 52.06
N LEU A 22 -13.65 -4.63 52.78
CA LEU A 22 -13.49 -3.18 52.92
C LEU A 22 -12.22 -2.79 53.66
N ILE A 23 -11.86 -3.55 54.71
CA ILE A 23 -10.60 -3.34 55.43
C ILE A 23 -9.41 -3.67 54.54
N ALA A 24 -9.47 -4.79 53.82
CA ALA A 24 -8.43 -5.20 52.88
C ALA A 24 -8.25 -4.18 51.75
N ASP A 25 -9.35 -3.68 51.19
CA ASP A 25 -9.33 -2.65 50.14
C ASP A 25 -8.63 -1.38 50.62
N ARG A 26 -8.93 -0.93 51.84
CA ARG A 26 -8.29 0.26 52.43
C ARG A 26 -6.82 0.07 52.78
N LEU A 27 -6.39 -1.14 53.13
CA LEU A 27 -5.00 -1.45 53.51
C LEU A 27 -4.10 -1.78 52.32
N LEU A 28 -4.65 -2.40 51.27
CA LEU A 28 -3.90 -2.86 50.10
C LEU A 28 -3.84 -1.81 48.98
N GLN A 29 -4.74 -0.83 48.96
CA GLN A 29 -4.68 0.24 47.97
C GLN A 29 -3.50 1.18 48.26
N PRO A 30 -2.59 1.37 47.29
CA PRO A 30 -1.54 2.38 47.37
C PRO A 30 -2.13 3.77 47.62
N THR A 31 -1.42 4.63 48.35
CA THR A 31 -1.85 6.00 48.67
C THR A 31 -2.17 6.85 47.44
N SER A 32 -1.56 6.53 46.31
CA SER A 32 -1.73 7.22 45.02
C SER A 32 -2.75 6.54 44.09
N PHE A 33 -3.37 5.43 44.50
CA PHE A 33 -4.41 4.76 43.72
C PHE A 33 -5.68 5.62 43.64
N GLY A 34 -6.30 5.74 42.46
CA GLY A 34 -7.55 6.47 42.30
C GLY A 34 -7.42 7.98 42.14
N LYS A 35 -6.23 8.59 42.34
CA LYS A 35 -6.05 10.05 42.34
C LYS A 35 -6.44 10.73 41.02
N TYR A 36 -6.13 10.10 39.88
CA TYR A 36 -6.41 10.61 38.53
C TYR A 36 -7.00 9.54 37.60
N GLY A 37 -7.58 8.47 38.16
CA GLY A 37 -8.13 7.33 37.42
C GLY A 37 -7.92 6.01 38.17
N HIS A 38 -8.45 4.91 37.62
CA HIS A 38 -8.42 3.59 38.27
C HIS A 38 -7.05 2.89 38.10
N TYR A 39 -5.99 3.53 38.59
CA TYR A 39 -4.62 3.03 38.59
C TYR A 39 -3.80 3.70 39.71
N ARG A 40 -2.61 3.16 40.00
CA ARG A 40 -1.66 3.74 40.96
C ARG A 40 -0.90 4.89 40.29
N TRP A 41 -1.14 6.13 40.72
CA TRP A 41 -0.53 7.30 40.09
C TRP A 41 1.00 7.32 40.14
N ASP A 42 1.63 6.89 41.24
CA ASP A 42 3.11 6.89 41.34
C ASP A 42 3.77 5.96 40.32
N ALA A 43 3.03 4.97 39.79
CA ALA A 43 3.52 4.10 38.73
C ALA A 43 3.90 4.87 37.46
N VAL A 44 3.28 6.03 37.20
CA VAL A 44 3.59 6.86 36.02
C VAL A 44 5.03 7.37 36.09
N ASN A 45 5.41 7.94 37.23
CA ASN A 45 6.78 8.44 37.43
C ASN A 45 7.80 7.30 37.42
N GLU A 46 7.46 6.16 38.05
CA GLU A 46 8.32 4.98 38.01
C GLU A 46 8.55 4.48 36.57
N LEU A 47 7.49 4.37 35.77
CA LEU A 47 7.57 3.96 34.36
C LEU A 47 8.37 4.97 33.53
N GLN A 48 8.22 6.28 33.77
CA GLN A 48 8.99 7.32 33.10
C GLN A 48 10.50 7.24 33.37
N THR A 49 10.90 6.72 34.54
CA THR A 49 12.32 6.55 34.88
C THR A 49 12.95 5.27 34.31
N GLN A 50 12.14 4.38 33.71
CA GLN A 50 12.67 3.17 33.11
C GLN A 50 13.44 3.46 31.82
N LYS A 51 14.52 2.70 31.59
CA LYS A 51 15.29 2.78 30.35
C LYS A 51 14.41 2.34 29.18
N ILE A 52 14.30 3.18 28.16
CA ILE A 52 13.59 2.85 26.92
C ILE A 52 14.42 1.82 26.14
N ILE A 53 13.94 0.57 26.14
CA ILE A 53 14.53 -0.53 25.37
C ILE A 53 13.91 -0.58 23.98
N ASN A 54 12.57 -0.64 23.90
CA ASN A 54 11.85 -0.60 22.62
C ASN A 54 11.77 0.84 22.10
N GLN A 55 12.43 1.10 20.98
CA GLN A 55 12.44 2.42 20.35
C GLN A 55 11.11 2.73 19.65
N ASN A 56 10.76 4.01 19.61
CA ASN A 56 9.61 4.50 18.87
C ASN A 56 9.95 4.61 17.37
N THR A 57 8.96 4.36 16.51
CA THR A 57 9.01 4.62 15.06
C THR A 57 9.56 6.01 14.71
N ASN A 58 9.25 7.05 15.49
CA ASN A 58 9.77 8.40 15.27
C ASN A 58 11.30 8.47 15.44
N THR A 59 11.87 7.77 16.43
CA THR A 59 13.33 7.66 16.60
C THR A 59 13.98 7.09 15.34
N CYS A 60 13.36 6.08 14.74
CA CYS A 60 13.84 5.46 13.51
C CYS A 60 13.77 6.45 12.32
N SER A 61 12.71 7.25 12.24
CA SER A 61 12.47 8.20 11.13
C SER A 61 13.54 9.29 11.01
N GLU A 62 14.21 9.64 12.11
CA GLU A 62 15.29 10.63 12.11
C GLU A 62 16.47 10.22 11.22
N CYS A 63 16.75 8.91 11.14
CA CYS A 63 17.84 8.36 10.33
C CYS A 63 17.34 7.61 9.08
N HIS A 64 16.12 7.07 9.12
CA HIS A 64 15.54 6.21 8.08
C HIS A 64 14.24 6.79 7.52
N ASN A 65 14.23 8.10 7.22
CA ASN A 65 13.03 8.79 6.77
C ASN A 65 12.43 8.15 5.50
N ASP A 66 13.24 7.72 4.53
CA ASP A 66 12.72 7.15 3.28
C ASP A 66 11.88 5.88 3.53
N ILE A 67 12.38 4.97 4.36
CA ILE A 67 11.66 3.74 4.75
C ILE A 67 10.46 4.07 5.64
N TYR A 68 10.60 5.06 6.54
CA TYR A 68 9.49 5.53 7.36
C TYR A 68 8.35 6.07 6.49
N GLN A 69 8.64 6.92 5.50
CA GLN A 69 7.64 7.49 4.60
C GLN A 69 6.95 6.41 3.77
N LEU A 70 7.68 5.35 3.37
CA LEU A 70 7.12 4.19 2.70
C LEU A 70 6.14 3.45 3.62
N HIS A 71 6.60 3.07 4.81
CA HIS A 71 5.82 2.37 5.83
C HIS A 71 4.57 3.13 6.28
N GLN A 72 4.64 4.46 6.40
CA GLN A 72 3.51 5.28 6.83
C GLN A 72 2.36 5.31 5.80
N LYS A 73 2.61 4.92 4.55
CA LYS A 73 1.61 4.97 3.48
C LYS A 73 0.89 3.64 3.27
N ASP A 74 1.40 2.54 3.80
CA ASP A 74 0.89 1.18 3.58
C ASP A 74 0.10 0.64 4.79
N ALA A 75 -0.43 -0.58 4.68
CA ALA A 75 -1.21 -1.32 5.66
C ALA A 75 -0.46 -1.67 6.96
N HIS A 76 0.86 -1.74 6.93
CA HIS A 76 1.65 -1.93 8.16
C HIS A 76 1.88 -0.64 8.94
N PHE A 77 1.37 0.53 8.54
CA PHE A 77 1.65 1.81 9.20
C PHE A 77 1.44 1.83 10.72
N SER A 78 0.55 0.98 11.25
CA SER A 78 0.25 0.83 12.68
C SER A 78 1.14 -0.19 13.42
N VAL A 79 2.00 -0.93 12.72
CA VAL A 79 2.96 -1.90 13.26
C VAL A 79 4.29 -1.17 13.51
N PRO A 80 4.73 -1.03 14.77
CA PRO A 80 6.03 -0.44 15.08
C PRO A 80 7.20 -1.21 14.45
N CYS A 81 8.26 -0.51 14.05
CA CYS A 81 9.45 -1.13 13.46
C CYS A 81 10.05 -2.23 14.36
N VAL A 82 9.97 -2.03 15.67
CA VAL A 82 10.55 -2.90 16.70
C VAL A 82 9.86 -4.25 16.82
N ASP A 83 8.60 -4.36 16.40
CA ASP A 83 7.83 -5.61 16.44
C ASP A 83 8.40 -6.63 15.45
N CYS A 84 9.02 -6.13 14.37
CA CYS A 84 9.70 -6.96 13.38
C CYS A 84 11.22 -6.99 13.63
N HIS A 85 11.86 -5.83 13.80
CA HIS A 85 13.32 -5.71 13.83
C HIS A 85 13.95 -5.92 15.22
N GLY A 86 13.14 -5.95 16.28
CA GLY A 86 13.56 -5.97 17.68
C GLY A 86 13.71 -4.58 18.30
N ALA A 87 13.99 -4.54 19.60
CA ALA A 87 13.92 -3.34 20.44
C ALA A 87 14.66 -2.09 19.90
N GLY A 88 15.84 -2.27 19.32
CA GLY A 88 16.58 -1.21 18.63
C GLY A 88 17.34 -0.21 19.49
N ASP A 89 17.29 -0.29 20.82
CA ASP A 89 18.07 0.58 21.71
C ASP A 89 19.58 0.49 21.43
N LEU A 90 20.12 -0.73 21.33
CA LEU A 90 21.55 -0.93 21.04
C LEU A 90 21.95 -0.35 19.68
N HIS A 91 21.07 -0.45 18.69
CA HIS A 91 21.28 0.11 17.36
C HIS A 91 21.36 1.64 17.43
N VAL A 92 20.36 2.26 18.04
CA VAL A 92 20.27 3.72 18.17
C VAL A 92 21.46 4.26 18.97
N SER A 93 21.76 3.68 20.13
CA SER A 93 22.89 4.07 20.98
C SER A 93 24.24 3.98 20.26
N PHE A 94 24.48 2.87 19.55
CA PHE A 94 25.71 2.66 18.80
C PHE A 94 25.93 3.71 17.71
N TYR A 95 24.90 3.99 16.89
CA TYR A 95 25.02 4.93 15.77
C TYR A 95 24.95 6.40 16.19
N ARG A 96 24.21 6.74 17.26
CA ARG A 96 24.21 8.08 17.85
C ARG A 96 25.49 8.41 18.62
N LYS A 97 26.31 7.39 18.94
CA LYS A 97 27.54 7.51 19.76
C LYS A 97 27.26 8.12 21.13
N ASP A 98 26.19 7.65 21.78
CA ASP A 98 25.87 8.06 23.15
C ASP A 98 26.85 7.46 24.18
N GLU A 99 26.69 7.79 25.46
CA GLU A 99 27.58 7.28 26.51
C GLU A 99 27.60 5.74 26.60
N ASN A 100 26.51 5.08 26.20
CA ASN A 100 26.39 3.63 26.21
C ASN A 100 27.07 2.97 25.00
N SER A 101 27.37 3.73 23.94
CA SER A 101 27.95 3.21 22.69
C SER A 101 29.31 2.55 22.88
N LYS A 102 30.07 2.94 23.91
CA LYS A 102 31.44 2.43 24.19
C LYS A 102 31.48 0.93 24.46
N ASN A 103 30.38 0.36 24.96
CA ASN A 103 30.29 -1.05 25.34
C ASN A 103 29.48 -1.89 24.33
N ILE A 104 29.07 -1.32 23.19
CA ILE A 104 28.24 -1.98 22.20
C ILE A 104 29.10 -2.36 21.00
N THR A 105 29.15 -3.65 20.67
CA THR A 105 29.81 -4.11 19.44
C THR A 105 28.93 -3.86 18.22
N LYS A 106 29.53 -3.73 17.04
CA LYS A 106 28.80 -3.61 15.77
C LYS A 106 27.80 -4.76 15.58
N LEU A 107 28.15 -5.97 15.99
CA LEU A 107 27.28 -7.15 15.85
C LEU A 107 26.02 -7.02 16.73
N GLN A 108 26.14 -6.51 17.95
CA GLN A 108 25.01 -6.25 18.84
C GLN A 108 24.11 -5.11 18.35
N ALA A 109 24.67 -4.16 17.60
CA ALA A 109 23.93 -3.03 17.03
C ALA A 109 23.21 -3.36 15.70
N VAL A 110 23.35 -4.57 15.16
CA VAL A 110 22.65 -4.97 13.93
C VAL A 110 21.22 -5.39 14.28
N LEU A 111 20.24 -4.69 13.72
CA LEU A 111 18.84 -5.09 13.76
C LEU A 111 18.63 -6.38 12.94
N LYS A 112 17.68 -7.21 13.37
CA LYS A 112 17.30 -8.43 12.63
C LYS A 112 16.79 -8.04 11.24
N LYS A 113 17.43 -8.54 10.17
CA LYS A 113 17.05 -8.28 8.77
C LYS A 113 16.39 -9.47 8.09
N GLU A 114 16.64 -10.67 8.59
CA GLU A 114 16.07 -11.89 8.02
C GLU A 114 14.80 -12.27 8.79
N PHE A 115 13.70 -12.33 8.05
CA PHE A 115 12.44 -12.84 8.53
C PHE A 115 12.28 -14.27 8.02
N ASP A 116 12.14 -15.21 8.94
CA ASP A 116 11.67 -16.55 8.64
C ASP A 116 10.15 -16.52 8.43
N PHE A 117 9.60 -17.66 7.99
CA PHE A 117 8.15 -17.83 7.85
C PHE A 117 7.38 -17.49 9.12
N GLU A 118 7.91 -17.89 10.27
CA GLU A 118 7.27 -17.68 11.56
C GLU A 118 7.20 -16.20 11.95
N GLY A 119 8.13 -15.35 11.52
CA GLY A 119 8.05 -13.91 11.76
C GLY A 119 6.78 -13.27 11.18
N CYS A 120 6.42 -13.62 9.95
CA CYS A 120 5.22 -13.08 9.28
C CYS A 120 3.94 -13.81 9.75
N LEU A 121 4.02 -15.15 9.83
CA LEU A 121 2.89 -15.99 10.22
C LEU A 121 2.51 -15.81 11.69
N TYR A 122 3.41 -15.29 12.54
CA TYR A 122 3.07 -14.92 13.91
C TYR A 122 1.81 -14.08 13.91
N CYS A 123 1.70 -13.06 13.05
CA CYS A 123 0.50 -12.22 12.91
C CYS A 123 -0.46 -12.71 11.81
N HIS A 124 0.04 -13.14 10.66
CA HIS A 124 -0.80 -13.39 9.48
C HIS A 124 -1.34 -14.81 9.35
N ARG A 125 -0.98 -15.75 10.23
CA ARG A 125 -1.57 -17.08 10.20
C ARG A 125 -3.08 -17.03 10.47
N LYS A 126 -3.84 -17.74 9.65
CA LYS A 126 -5.27 -17.99 9.85
C LYS A 126 -5.51 -18.75 11.15
N LEU A 127 -6.17 -18.11 12.12
CA LEU A 127 -6.54 -18.67 13.40
C LEU A 127 -8.02 -18.36 13.68
N ASN A 128 -8.77 -19.34 14.17
CA ASN A 128 -10.20 -19.16 14.48
C ASN A 128 -10.47 -18.09 15.56
N ALA A 129 -9.50 -17.84 16.43
CA ALA A 129 -9.62 -16.86 17.52
C ALA A 129 -9.32 -15.42 17.08
N ARG A 130 -8.80 -15.21 15.86
CA ARG A 130 -8.47 -13.87 15.36
C ARG A 130 -9.67 -13.23 14.66
N PRO A 131 -9.83 -11.90 14.78
CA PRO A 131 -10.84 -11.17 14.03
C PRO A 131 -10.76 -11.45 12.52
N SER A 132 -11.90 -11.64 11.87
CA SER A 132 -11.99 -11.95 10.44
C SER A 132 -11.57 -10.79 9.54
N ASP A 133 -11.56 -9.57 10.07
CA ASP A 133 -11.14 -8.34 9.40
C ASP A 133 -9.62 -8.08 9.48
N PHE A 134 -8.90 -8.77 10.36
CA PHE A 134 -7.44 -8.78 10.33
C PHE A 134 -6.94 -9.63 9.16
N PRO A 135 -6.00 -9.13 8.31
CA PRO A 135 -5.47 -9.90 7.19
C PRO A 135 -4.82 -11.20 7.63
N GLN A 136 -5.47 -12.32 7.32
CA GLN A 136 -5.03 -13.66 7.67
C GLN A 136 -4.97 -14.56 6.44
N ILE A 137 -3.96 -15.42 6.40
CA ILE A 137 -3.71 -16.35 5.31
C ILE A 137 -3.48 -17.78 5.84
N ASN A 138 -3.95 -18.75 5.06
CA ASN A 138 -3.38 -20.09 5.07
C ASN A 138 -2.30 -20.11 3.98
N GLN A 139 -1.07 -20.49 4.33
CA GLN A 139 0.08 -20.44 3.42
C GLN A 139 -0.12 -21.30 2.17
N GLU A 140 -0.65 -22.51 2.33
CA GLU A 140 -0.88 -23.44 1.21
C GLU A 140 -1.93 -22.88 0.25
N GLU A 141 -3.05 -22.38 0.77
CA GLU A 141 -4.09 -21.73 -0.03
C GLU A 141 -3.55 -20.49 -0.76
N HIS A 142 -2.73 -19.68 -0.06
CA HIS A 142 -2.14 -18.47 -0.62
C HIS A 142 -1.16 -18.79 -1.76
N TYR A 143 -0.32 -19.82 -1.60
CA TYR A 143 0.67 -20.21 -2.61
C TYR A 143 -0.01 -20.81 -3.83
N LYS A 144 -1.05 -21.61 -3.60
CA LYS A 144 -1.90 -22.14 -4.66
C LYS A 144 -2.57 -21.02 -5.47
N PHE A 145 -3.10 -19.99 -4.81
CA PHE A 145 -3.69 -18.83 -5.49
C PHE A 145 -2.68 -18.08 -6.36
N MET A 146 -1.45 -17.92 -5.87
CA MET A 146 -0.38 -17.23 -6.59
C MET A 146 0.37 -18.12 -7.59
N HIS A 147 -0.05 -19.39 -7.75
CA HIS A 147 0.64 -20.38 -8.58
C HIS A 147 2.13 -20.51 -8.24
N VAL A 148 2.45 -20.50 -6.94
CA VAL A 148 3.80 -20.72 -6.41
C VAL A 148 4.05 -22.21 -6.31
N ILE A 149 5.09 -22.69 -7.00
CA ILE A 149 5.45 -24.12 -7.06
C ILE A 149 6.45 -24.52 -5.97
N ASP A 150 7.21 -23.56 -5.42
CA ASP A 150 8.16 -23.80 -4.33
C ASP A 150 7.59 -23.28 -3.00
N SER A 151 7.18 -24.21 -2.13
CA SER A 151 6.61 -23.91 -0.82
C SER A 151 7.60 -23.31 0.19
N THR A 152 8.90 -23.32 -0.11
CA THR A 152 9.95 -22.73 0.73
C THR A 152 10.25 -21.27 0.39
N THR A 153 9.65 -20.75 -0.68
CA THR A 153 9.74 -19.34 -1.08
C THR A 153 9.37 -18.44 0.10
N LYS A 154 10.26 -17.52 0.50
CA LYS A 154 9.99 -16.60 1.63
C LYS A 154 8.91 -15.57 1.23
N CYS A 155 8.11 -15.11 2.20
CA CYS A 155 7.08 -14.07 1.97
C CYS A 155 7.67 -12.81 1.32
N ILE A 156 8.89 -12.44 1.74
CA ILE A 156 9.61 -11.25 1.23
C ILE A 156 10.11 -11.37 -0.22
N ALA A 157 9.99 -12.56 -0.83
CA ALA A 157 10.27 -12.72 -2.26
C ALA A 157 9.17 -12.08 -3.14
N CYS A 158 7.99 -11.84 -2.56
CA CYS A 158 6.85 -11.20 -3.22
C CYS A 158 6.43 -9.92 -2.51
N HIS A 159 6.42 -9.87 -1.18
CA HIS A 159 5.94 -8.70 -0.42
C HIS A 159 7.09 -7.90 0.18
N ASP A 160 7.04 -6.57 0.07
CA ASP A 160 7.91 -5.72 0.90
C ASP A 160 7.30 -5.62 2.31
N PRO A 161 8.03 -5.91 3.40
CA PRO A 161 7.49 -5.74 4.76
C PRO A 161 7.12 -4.29 5.11
N HIS A 162 7.75 -3.31 4.46
CA HIS A 162 7.48 -1.88 4.65
C HIS A 162 6.41 -1.36 3.68
N GLU A 163 6.19 -2.05 2.56
CA GLU A 163 5.14 -1.76 1.59
C GLU A 163 4.44 -3.05 1.11
N PRO A 164 3.76 -3.80 2.00
CA PRO A 164 3.21 -5.12 1.64
C PRO A 164 2.09 -5.03 0.61
N ILE A 165 1.45 -3.86 0.49
CA ILE A 165 0.38 -3.59 -0.44
C ILE A 165 0.68 -2.28 -1.15
N PHE A 166 1.20 -2.36 -2.38
CA PHE A 166 1.49 -1.18 -3.19
C PHE A 166 0.28 -0.25 -3.36
N LEU A 167 0.24 0.84 -2.60
CA LEU A 167 -0.91 1.76 -2.56
C LEU A 167 -0.67 2.98 -3.45
N LEU A 168 -1.68 3.32 -4.25
CA LEU A 168 -1.69 4.55 -5.04
C LEU A 168 -2.13 5.79 -4.25
N THR A 169 -2.61 5.60 -3.03
CA THR A 169 -3.15 6.66 -2.15
C THR A 169 -2.75 6.30 -0.73
N GLU A 170 -2.31 7.30 0.04
CA GLU A 170 -1.96 7.08 1.44
C GLU A 170 -3.10 6.40 2.18
N SER A 171 -2.79 5.42 3.01
CA SER A 171 -3.77 4.66 3.80
C SER A 171 -4.77 5.57 4.52
N ARG A 172 -4.29 6.68 5.09
CA ARG A 172 -5.09 7.70 5.80
C ARG A 172 -6.03 8.51 4.91
N GLN A 173 -5.74 8.62 3.62
CA GLN A 173 -6.52 9.40 2.64
C GLN A 173 -7.45 8.53 1.78
N ALA A 174 -7.44 7.21 1.98
CA ALA A 174 -8.28 6.30 1.23
C ALA A 174 -9.77 6.59 1.45
N ARG A 175 -10.57 6.35 0.40
CA ARG A 175 -11.99 6.69 0.40
C ARG A 175 -12.76 5.74 1.31
N LEU A 176 -13.65 6.30 2.12
CA LEU A 176 -14.60 5.52 2.91
C LEU A 176 -15.61 4.86 1.96
N HIS A 177 -15.84 3.58 2.15
CA HIS A 177 -16.76 2.74 1.40
C HIS A 177 -17.68 2.01 2.39
N PRO A 178 -18.98 1.83 2.09
CA PRO A 178 -19.85 1.01 2.92
C PRO A 178 -19.33 -0.43 3.02
N ILE A 179 -19.58 -1.08 4.16
CA ILE A 179 -19.15 -2.46 4.43
C ILE A 179 -19.92 -3.43 3.51
N VAL A 180 -19.16 -4.27 2.80
CA VAL A 180 -19.68 -5.37 1.97
C VAL A 180 -19.32 -6.68 2.67
N TYR A 181 -20.28 -7.24 3.42
CA TYR A 181 -20.09 -8.50 4.15
C TYR A 181 -19.94 -9.68 3.19
N LYS A 182 -18.92 -10.52 3.42
CA LYS A 182 -18.89 -11.86 2.81
C LYS A 182 -19.79 -12.79 3.60
N CYS A 183 -20.36 -13.80 2.95
CA CYS A 183 -21.16 -14.82 3.62
C CYS A 183 -20.39 -15.51 4.76
N THR A 184 -19.07 -15.62 4.62
CA THR A 184 -18.18 -16.27 5.59
C THR A 184 -17.90 -15.44 6.85
N ASP A 185 -18.26 -14.16 6.85
CA ASP A 185 -17.99 -13.27 7.97
C ASP A 185 -18.93 -13.56 9.15
N CYS A 186 -20.12 -14.11 8.86
CA CYS A 186 -21.07 -14.58 9.86
C CYS A 186 -21.23 -16.12 9.88
N HIS A 187 -20.82 -16.82 8.82
CA HIS A 187 -21.00 -18.26 8.69
C HIS A 187 -19.69 -19.01 8.45
N SER A 188 -19.36 -19.97 9.33
CA SER A 188 -18.15 -20.78 9.19
C SER A 188 -18.22 -21.84 8.08
N LYS A 189 -19.42 -22.11 7.54
CA LYS A 189 -19.65 -22.97 6.37
C LYS A 189 -20.42 -22.19 5.32
N ARG A 190 -20.02 -22.34 4.05
CA ARG A 190 -20.76 -21.77 2.92
C ARG A 190 -22.17 -22.38 2.93
N PRO A 191 -23.24 -21.57 2.93
CA PRO A 191 -24.59 -22.11 2.96
C PRO A 191 -24.85 -22.97 1.72
N GLU A 192 -25.50 -24.13 1.92
CA GLU A 192 -25.84 -25.05 0.82
C GLU A 192 -26.88 -24.47 -0.14
N LYS A 193 -27.63 -23.45 0.30
CA LYS A 193 -28.60 -22.69 -0.49
C LYS A 193 -28.11 -21.27 -0.73
N ASN A 194 -28.57 -20.65 -1.82
CA ASN A 194 -28.30 -19.23 -2.04
C ASN A 194 -28.94 -18.42 -0.91
N TYR A 195 -28.29 -17.34 -0.52
CA TYR A 195 -28.76 -16.49 0.58
C TYR A 195 -30.11 -15.83 0.28
N TYR A 196 -30.45 -15.64 -1.01
CA TYR A 196 -31.75 -15.16 -1.47
C TYR A 196 -32.90 -16.16 -1.21
N ASP A 197 -32.58 -17.44 -0.99
CA ASP A 197 -33.56 -18.51 -0.78
C ASP A 197 -33.92 -18.69 0.71
N VAL A 198 -33.27 -17.94 1.60
CA VAL A 198 -33.52 -17.98 3.04
C VAL A 198 -34.54 -16.89 3.40
N ALA A 199 -35.71 -17.33 3.89
CA ALA A 199 -36.73 -16.42 4.39
C ALA A 199 -36.14 -15.49 5.47
N ASP A 200 -36.45 -14.20 5.36
CA ASP A 200 -36.03 -13.15 6.30
C ASP A 200 -34.51 -12.88 6.39
N HIS A 201 -33.70 -13.35 5.44
CA HIS A 201 -32.29 -12.99 5.39
C HIS A 201 -32.10 -11.51 4.97
N PRO A 202 -31.30 -10.70 5.70
CA PRO A 202 -31.06 -9.30 5.34
C PRO A 202 -30.36 -9.19 3.97
N LYS A 203 -30.72 -8.16 3.18
CA LYS A 203 -30.07 -7.87 1.90
C LYS A 203 -28.65 -7.35 2.15
N ILE A 204 -27.65 -8.12 1.74
CA ILE A 204 -26.25 -7.70 1.76
C ILE A 204 -25.98 -6.88 0.50
N PHE A 205 -25.34 -5.72 0.63
CA PHE A 205 -24.90 -4.92 -0.52
C PHE A 205 -23.72 -5.59 -1.23
N GLU A 206 -23.84 -5.81 -2.54
CA GLU A 206 -22.76 -6.26 -3.41
C GLU A 206 -22.20 -5.11 -4.25
N CYS A 207 -20.99 -5.28 -4.78
CA CYS A 207 -20.36 -4.27 -5.66
C CYS A 207 -21.26 -3.89 -6.85
N LYS A 208 -22.02 -4.86 -7.41
CA LYS A 208 -22.89 -4.68 -8.57
C LYS A 208 -24.08 -3.75 -8.30
N ASP A 209 -24.49 -3.58 -7.05
CA ASP A 209 -25.64 -2.77 -6.67
C ASP A 209 -25.36 -1.28 -6.88
N CYS A 210 -24.09 -0.87 -6.75
CA CYS A 210 -23.64 0.51 -7.01
C CYS A 210 -22.79 0.63 -8.28
N HIS A 211 -22.11 -0.44 -8.72
CA HIS A 211 -21.16 -0.44 -9.84
C HIS A 211 -21.56 -1.40 -10.96
N SER A 212 -22.86 -1.52 -11.25
CA SER A 212 -23.42 -2.50 -12.19
C SER A 212 -22.71 -2.54 -13.54
N GLU A 213 -22.43 -1.39 -14.15
CA GLU A 213 -21.78 -1.30 -15.47
C GLU A 213 -20.32 -1.73 -15.43
N ILE A 214 -19.60 -1.40 -14.35
CA ILE A 214 -18.20 -1.81 -14.17
C ILE A 214 -18.14 -3.32 -13.94
N VAL A 215 -19.01 -3.86 -13.10
CA VAL A 215 -19.05 -5.30 -12.80
C VAL A 215 -19.41 -6.11 -14.05
N LYS A 216 -20.39 -5.66 -14.85
CA LYS A 216 -20.73 -6.31 -16.12
C LYS A 216 -19.54 -6.35 -17.07
N ASP A 217 -18.82 -5.24 -17.23
CA ASP A 217 -17.65 -5.22 -18.12
C ASP A 217 -16.50 -6.08 -17.58
N PHE A 218 -16.19 -6.01 -16.28
CA PHE A 218 -15.17 -6.85 -15.63
C PHE A 218 -15.42 -8.34 -15.86
N ASN A 219 -16.66 -8.79 -15.74
CA ASN A 219 -17.06 -10.20 -15.93
C ASN A 219 -16.86 -10.71 -17.37
N THR A 220 -16.57 -9.83 -18.34
CA THR A 220 -16.22 -10.22 -19.72
C THR A 220 -14.72 -10.29 -19.97
N LYS A 221 -13.89 -9.92 -19.00
CA LYS A 221 -12.42 -9.84 -19.17
C LYS A 221 -11.72 -11.06 -18.58
N SER A 222 -10.48 -11.29 -19.01
CA SER A 222 -9.68 -12.45 -18.58
C SER A 222 -9.47 -12.54 -17.07
N HIS A 223 -9.43 -11.40 -16.37
CA HIS A 223 -9.20 -11.34 -14.92
C HIS A 223 -10.36 -11.91 -14.09
N SER A 224 -11.61 -11.85 -14.56
CA SER A 224 -12.76 -12.29 -13.77
C SER A 224 -12.78 -13.78 -13.46
N ASN A 225 -12.02 -14.58 -14.21
CA ASN A 225 -11.92 -16.03 -14.00
C ASN A 225 -10.97 -16.41 -12.87
N ALA A 226 -10.05 -15.53 -12.48
CA ALA A 226 -8.99 -15.82 -11.52
C ALA A 226 -9.00 -14.92 -10.28
N VAL A 227 -9.53 -13.70 -10.39
CA VAL A 227 -9.51 -12.71 -9.31
C VAL A 227 -10.87 -12.02 -9.11
N GLU A 228 -11.12 -11.58 -7.89
CA GLU A 228 -12.31 -10.78 -7.56
C GLU A 228 -12.00 -9.28 -7.67
N CYS A 229 -13.05 -8.45 -7.70
CA CYS A 229 -12.88 -6.99 -7.61
C CYS A 229 -12.01 -6.58 -6.42
N ARG A 230 -12.15 -7.28 -5.28
CA ARG A 230 -11.41 -6.99 -4.05
C ARG A 230 -9.94 -7.38 -4.07
N THR A 231 -9.50 -8.14 -5.07
CA THR A 231 -8.07 -8.43 -5.25
C THR A 231 -7.31 -7.15 -5.58
N CYS A 232 -7.88 -6.28 -6.42
CA CYS A 232 -7.29 -4.98 -6.77
C CYS A 232 -7.92 -3.81 -5.99
N HIS A 233 -9.17 -3.95 -5.54
CA HIS A 233 -9.89 -2.98 -4.72
C HIS A 233 -9.96 -3.46 -3.27
N LEU A 234 -8.88 -3.24 -2.52
CA LEU A 234 -8.75 -3.78 -1.19
C LEU A 234 -9.65 -3.02 -0.22
N PHE A 235 -10.48 -3.77 0.50
CA PHE A 235 -11.38 -3.23 1.50
C PHE A 235 -10.79 -3.49 2.89
N HIS A 236 -10.73 -2.46 3.73
CA HIS A 236 -10.37 -2.55 5.13
C HIS A 236 -11.50 -2.01 5.99
N LYS A 237 -11.97 -2.82 6.92
CA LYS A 237 -13.00 -2.43 7.89
C LYS A 237 -12.37 -1.55 8.96
N GLU A 238 -12.98 -0.41 9.24
CA GLU A 238 -12.55 0.50 10.32
C GLU A 238 -13.38 0.27 11.58
N ASP A 239 -14.70 0.12 11.39
CA ASP A 239 -15.65 -0.21 12.44
C ASP A 239 -16.83 -1.02 11.86
N GLU A 240 -17.90 -1.23 12.64
CA GLU A 240 -19.08 -2.01 12.22
C GLU A 240 -19.96 -1.34 11.15
N THR A 241 -19.69 -0.08 10.80
CA THR A 241 -20.49 0.72 9.87
C THR A 241 -19.69 1.33 8.72
N ILE A 242 -18.37 1.47 8.88
CA ILE A 242 -17.48 2.14 7.94
C ILE A 242 -16.29 1.24 7.59
N GLY A 243 -15.89 1.25 6.31
CA GLY A 243 -14.58 0.78 5.89
C GLY A 243 -13.94 1.70 4.87
N ARG A 244 -12.68 1.44 4.53
CA ARG A 244 -11.91 2.12 3.48
C ARG A 244 -11.66 1.19 2.30
N MET A 245 -11.74 1.75 1.11
CA MET A 245 -11.41 1.06 -0.14
C MET A 245 -10.14 1.65 -0.75
N TYR A 246 -9.09 0.83 -0.84
CA TYR A 246 -7.85 1.16 -1.52
C TYR A 246 -7.90 0.69 -2.96
N LYS A 247 -7.48 1.53 -3.89
CA LYS A 247 -7.34 1.15 -5.29
C LYS A 247 -5.89 0.78 -5.55
N ASN A 248 -5.66 -0.50 -5.81
CA ASN A 248 -4.38 -0.96 -6.30
C ASN A 248 -4.38 -0.90 -7.84
N GLY A 249 -3.37 -0.24 -8.36
CA GLY A 249 -3.08 -0.13 -9.77
C GLY A 249 -1.60 0.13 -10.00
N ASN A 250 -0.79 -0.17 -9.00
CA ASN A 250 0.66 -0.09 -9.10
C ASN A 250 1.15 -1.29 -9.94
N MET A 251 2.10 -1.04 -10.84
CA MET A 251 2.79 -2.05 -11.62
C MET A 251 3.42 -3.13 -10.74
N GLU A 252 3.96 -2.79 -9.57
CA GLU A 252 4.57 -3.73 -8.63
C GLU A 252 3.55 -4.77 -8.16
N PHE A 253 2.31 -4.34 -7.90
CA PHE A 253 1.21 -5.24 -7.61
C PHE A 253 0.89 -6.17 -8.79
N CYS A 254 0.80 -5.64 -10.01
CA CYS A 254 0.56 -6.46 -11.19
C CYS A 254 1.68 -7.51 -11.39
N LEU A 255 2.92 -7.12 -11.11
CA LEU A 255 4.11 -7.98 -11.22
C LEU A 255 4.13 -9.10 -10.16
N LEU A 256 3.42 -8.97 -9.03
CA LEU A 256 3.23 -10.09 -8.09
C LEU A 256 2.65 -11.32 -8.78
N CYS A 257 1.76 -11.13 -9.75
CA CYS A 257 1.19 -12.23 -10.52
C CYS A 257 1.94 -12.46 -11.83
N HIS A 258 2.24 -11.38 -12.57
CA HIS A 258 2.69 -11.46 -13.96
C HIS A 258 4.21 -11.50 -14.14
N GLU A 259 5.02 -11.12 -13.15
CA GLU A 259 6.47 -11.20 -13.30
C GLU A 259 6.92 -12.65 -13.34
N LYS A 260 7.70 -13.00 -14.36
CA LYS A 260 8.32 -14.31 -14.48
C LYS A 260 9.36 -14.49 -13.38
N LYS A 261 9.17 -15.52 -12.56
CA LYS A 261 10.10 -15.92 -11.48
C LYS A 261 10.22 -17.44 -11.48
N PRO A 262 11.37 -18.01 -11.05
CA PRO A 262 11.60 -19.46 -11.07
C PRO A 262 10.65 -20.24 -10.15
N PHE A 263 10.12 -19.60 -9.10
CA PHE A 263 9.19 -20.21 -8.14
C PHE A 263 7.70 -20.06 -8.53
N LYS A 264 7.39 -19.43 -9.67
CA LYS A 264 6.02 -19.29 -10.18
C LYS A 264 5.81 -20.24 -11.36
N ASP A 265 4.57 -20.66 -11.55
CA ASP A 265 4.13 -21.33 -12.77
C ASP A 265 4.49 -20.50 -14.01
N ALA A 266 4.97 -21.15 -15.07
CA ALA A 266 5.49 -20.47 -16.26
C ALA A 266 4.37 -19.96 -17.19
N ASP A 267 3.21 -20.61 -17.17
CA ASP A 267 2.15 -20.44 -18.17
C ASP A 267 0.93 -19.73 -17.59
N PHE A 268 0.71 -19.79 -16.28
CA PHE A 268 -0.49 -19.21 -15.66
C PHE A 268 -0.23 -18.40 -14.36
N PRO A 269 -0.80 -17.18 -14.23
CA PRO A 269 -1.25 -16.29 -15.32
C PRO A 269 -0.11 -15.94 -16.29
N PRO A 270 -0.39 -15.33 -17.47
CA PRO A 270 0.63 -14.99 -18.45
C PRO A 270 1.81 -14.26 -17.83
N LYS A 271 3.03 -14.78 -18.03
CA LYS A 271 4.25 -14.22 -17.43
C LYS A 271 4.95 -13.28 -18.38
N VAL A 272 5.54 -12.23 -17.81
CA VAL A 272 6.34 -11.24 -18.51
C VAL A 272 7.74 -11.17 -17.90
N GLU A 273 8.73 -11.03 -18.76
CA GLU A 273 10.11 -10.74 -18.35
C GLU A 273 10.24 -9.26 -18.03
N TRP A 274 10.34 -8.91 -16.76
CA TRP A 274 10.47 -7.51 -16.32
C TRP A 274 11.95 -7.15 -16.10
N PRO A 275 12.42 -5.95 -16.54
CA PRO A 275 11.71 -4.86 -17.22
C PRO A 275 11.74 -4.94 -18.75
N SER A 276 12.09 -6.08 -19.34
CA SER A 276 12.18 -6.19 -20.81
C SER A 276 10.84 -6.07 -21.53
N HIS A 277 9.73 -6.36 -20.86
CA HIS A 277 8.37 -6.31 -21.40
C HIS A 277 7.98 -4.92 -21.92
N ILE A 278 8.46 -3.86 -21.27
CA ILE A 278 8.22 -2.47 -21.71
C ILE A 278 9.19 -2.03 -22.83
N GLY A 279 10.08 -2.92 -23.28
CA GLY A 279 11.03 -2.67 -24.35
C GLY A 279 11.96 -1.49 -24.03
N SER A 280 11.93 -0.47 -24.89
CA SER A 280 12.72 0.76 -24.76
C SER A 280 11.98 1.93 -24.11
N LEU A 281 10.77 1.70 -23.58
CA LEU A 281 10.03 2.64 -22.71
C LEU A 281 10.61 2.78 -21.29
N LYS A 282 11.81 2.23 -21.02
CA LYS A 282 12.54 2.31 -19.72
C LYS A 282 12.71 3.73 -19.16
N HIS A 283 12.54 4.75 -19.99
CA HIS A 283 12.60 6.15 -19.58
C HIS A 283 11.35 6.62 -18.82
N ILE A 284 10.23 5.91 -18.93
CA ILE A 284 8.96 6.15 -18.20
C ILE A 284 8.90 5.28 -16.92
N GLU A 285 9.60 4.14 -16.92
CA GLU A 285 9.65 3.13 -15.85
C GLU A 285 9.90 3.69 -14.44
N LYS A 286 10.75 4.72 -14.32
CA LYS A 286 11.17 5.23 -13.01
C LYS A 286 10.19 6.22 -12.37
N THR A 287 9.15 6.64 -13.07
CA THR A 287 8.31 7.76 -12.63
C THR A 287 6.83 7.43 -12.52
N ASP A 288 6.33 6.43 -13.25
CA ASP A 288 4.90 6.12 -13.26
C ASP A 288 4.60 4.70 -12.83
N THR A 289 4.16 4.56 -11.59
CA THR A 289 3.71 3.29 -11.02
C THR A 289 2.45 2.74 -11.70
N LYS A 290 1.75 3.50 -12.54
CA LYS A 290 0.49 3.07 -13.21
C LYS A 290 0.69 2.68 -14.68
N LEU A 291 1.92 2.67 -15.18
CA LEU A 291 2.23 2.43 -16.59
C LEU A 291 1.52 1.21 -17.19
N CYS A 292 1.45 0.09 -16.45
CA CYS A 292 0.75 -1.12 -16.91
C CYS A 292 -0.70 -0.83 -17.31
N LEU A 293 -1.39 0.03 -16.56
CA LEU A 293 -2.78 0.33 -16.81
C LEU A 293 -2.98 1.23 -18.04
N ASP A 294 -1.96 1.91 -18.55
CA ASP A 294 -2.11 2.74 -19.76
C ASP A 294 -2.21 1.88 -21.02
N CYS A 295 -1.61 0.69 -20.99
CA CYS A 295 -1.74 -0.32 -22.03
C CYS A 295 -2.87 -1.33 -21.73
N HIS A 296 -2.94 -1.83 -20.49
CA HIS A 296 -3.76 -3.00 -20.14
C HIS A 296 -5.09 -2.69 -19.45
N ALA A 297 -5.47 -1.43 -19.24
CA ALA A 297 -6.74 -1.12 -18.56
C ALA A 297 -7.97 -1.76 -19.24
N LYS A 298 -7.97 -1.86 -20.57
CA LYS A 298 -9.07 -2.47 -21.33
C LYS A 298 -9.25 -3.98 -21.06
N ASP A 299 -8.18 -4.64 -20.60
CA ASP A 299 -8.16 -6.06 -20.25
C ASP A 299 -8.61 -6.34 -18.81
N ILE A 300 -8.92 -5.28 -18.03
CA ILE A 300 -9.34 -5.37 -16.63
C ILE A 300 -10.82 -5.01 -16.52
N HIS A 301 -11.16 -3.75 -16.77
CA HIS A 301 -12.53 -3.26 -16.93
C HIS A 301 -12.49 -1.84 -17.51
N LYS A 302 -13.64 -1.32 -17.94
CA LYS A 302 -13.78 0.05 -18.42
C LYS A 302 -13.35 1.02 -17.32
N MET A 303 -12.27 1.75 -17.57
CA MET A 303 -11.72 2.76 -16.68
C MET A 303 -11.75 4.12 -17.39
N ASP A 304 -12.05 5.19 -16.65
CA ASP A 304 -11.82 6.54 -17.15
C ASP A 304 -10.34 6.91 -16.94
N LEU A 305 -9.58 6.86 -18.04
CA LEU A 305 -8.16 7.17 -18.05
C LEU A 305 -7.87 8.67 -18.22
N ARG A 306 -8.91 9.50 -18.45
CA ARG A 306 -8.74 10.94 -18.74
C ARG A 306 -8.21 11.73 -17.54
N LEU A 307 -8.34 11.19 -16.34
CA LEU A 307 -7.81 11.76 -15.09
C LEU A 307 -6.39 11.29 -14.77
N ARG A 308 -5.78 10.43 -15.59
CA ARG A 308 -4.37 10.07 -15.40
C ARG A 308 -3.51 11.24 -15.86
N GLY A 309 -2.57 11.62 -14.99
CA GLY A 309 -1.58 12.64 -15.30
C GLY A 309 -0.78 12.28 -16.54
N ASN A 310 -0.06 13.25 -17.09
CA ASN A 310 0.82 12.99 -18.21
C ASN A 310 1.87 11.94 -17.81
N PRO A 311 2.00 10.78 -18.52
CA PRO A 311 2.99 9.76 -18.20
C PRO A 311 4.43 10.23 -18.46
N HIS A 312 4.60 11.44 -19.02
CA HIS A 312 5.89 12.09 -19.22
C HIS A 312 6.25 13.02 -18.06
N PRO A 313 7.54 13.25 -17.77
CA PRO A 313 8.00 14.23 -16.80
C PRO A 313 7.38 15.63 -17.02
N GLY A 314 7.14 16.40 -15.96
CA GLY A 314 6.51 17.72 -16.05
C GLY A 314 7.26 18.73 -16.95
N ASN A 315 8.57 18.55 -17.14
CA ASN A 315 9.43 19.34 -18.03
C ASN A 315 9.57 18.76 -19.46
N TRP A 316 8.71 17.80 -19.84
CA TRP A 316 8.77 17.08 -21.11
C TRP A 316 8.96 17.99 -22.34
N LYS A 317 8.26 19.13 -22.41
CA LYS A 317 8.40 20.07 -23.53
C LYS A 317 9.84 20.52 -23.77
N ALA A 318 10.63 20.73 -22.71
CA ALA A 318 12.03 21.14 -22.80
C ALA A 318 12.99 19.96 -23.02
N GLU A 319 12.67 18.80 -22.45
CA GLU A 319 13.61 17.68 -22.35
C GLU A 319 13.32 16.52 -23.30
N HIS A 320 12.18 16.51 -24.01
CA HIS A 320 11.79 15.43 -24.94
C HIS A 320 12.89 15.14 -25.98
N LYS A 321 13.69 16.15 -26.36
CA LYS A 321 14.87 15.99 -27.24
C LYS A 321 15.89 14.98 -26.71
N LYS A 322 16.08 14.85 -25.39
CA LYS A 322 17.01 13.89 -24.79
C LYS A 322 16.55 12.45 -25.03
N TYR A 323 15.24 12.25 -25.05
CA TYR A 323 14.60 10.95 -25.28
C TYR A 323 14.48 10.65 -26.77
N ALA A 324 14.11 11.65 -27.59
CA ALA A 324 14.04 11.55 -29.04
C ALA A 324 15.41 11.54 -29.75
N LYS A 325 16.51 11.99 -29.10
CA LYS A 325 17.88 11.94 -29.67
C LYS A 325 18.61 10.62 -29.49
N ARG A 326 18.27 9.81 -28.47
CA ARG A 326 18.87 8.46 -28.31
C ARG A 326 18.54 7.53 -29.49
N THR A 327 17.53 7.89 -30.30
CA THR A 327 17.09 7.26 -31.54
C THR A 327 17.53 8.05 -32.80
N PHE A 328 18.63 8.80 -32.76
CA PHE A 328 19.28 9.27 -34.00
C PHE A 328 20.41 8.35 -34.46
N ALA A 329 20.90 7.44 -33.60
CA ALA A 329 21.77 6.35 -34.02
C ALA A 329 21.00 5.14 -34.58
N SER A 330 19.70 5.05 -34.30
CA SER A 330 18.78 4.09 -34.91
C SER A 330 17.51 4.84 -35.29
N ASN A 331 17.10 4.79 -36.56
CA ASN A 331 15.87 5.40 -37.12
C ASN A 331 14.55 4.95 -36.46
N ASP A 332 14.59 4.40 -35.25
CA ASP A 332 13.50 3.70 -34.63
C ASP A 332 12.74 4.62 -33.68
N LYS A 333 11.81 5.39 -34.25
CA LYS A 333 10.74 6.07 -33.51
C LYS A 333 9.70 5.06 -32.94
N SER A 334 10.03 3.78 -32.82
CA SER A 334 9.11 2.69 -32.45
C SER A 334 8.45 2.91 -31.10
N ASP A 335 9.20 3.37 -30.09
CA ASP A 335 8.68 3.49 -28.73
C ASP A 335 7.57 4.53 -28.57
N CYS A 336 7.76 5.73 -29.12
CA CYS A 336 6.75 6.78 -29.06
C CYS A 336 5.48 6.37 -29.81
N LYS A 337 5.62 5.54 -30.85
CA LYS A 337 4.50 5.01 -31.64
C LYS A 337 3.65 3.99 -30.89
N ASN A 338 4.11 3.48 -29.75
CA ASN A 338 3.31 2.62 -28.89
C ASN A 338 2.12 3.38 -28.27
N CYS A 339 2.21 4.71 -28.13
CA CYS A 339 1.14 5.54 -27.56
C CYS A 339 0.68 6.69 -28.48
N HIS A 340 1.56 7.20 -29.34
CA HIS A 340 1.30 8.40 -30.15
C HIS A 340 1.37 8.11 -31.65
N THR A 341 0.48 8.74 -32.42
CA THR A 341 0.58 8.73 -33.89
C THR A 341 1.61 9.75 -34.37
N LYS A 342 2.05 9.62 -35.64
CA LYS A 342 2.97 10.59 -36.28
C LYS A 342 2.45 12.03 -36.21
N ASP A 343 1.14 12.22 -36.27
CA ASP A 343 0.49 13.53 -36.25
C ASP A 343 0.72 14.28 -34.92
N TYR A 344 0.88 13.54 -33.82
CA TYR A 344 1.23 14.14 -32.54
C TYR A 344 2.58 14.88 -32.62
N CYS A 345 3.60 14.26 -33.21
CA CYS A 345 4.90 14.91 -33.42
C CYS A 345 4.75 16.14 -34.32
N MET A 346 3.93 16.04 -35.37
CA MET A 346 3.72 17.11 -36.33
C MET A 346 2.89 18.28 -35.77
N SER A 347 2.18 18.10 -34.65
CA SER A 347 1.48 19.22 -33.98
C SER A 347 2.42 20.33 -33.52
N CYS A 348 3.69 20.00 -33.20
CA CYS A 348 4.73 20.94 -32.81
C CYS A 348 5.88 21.04 -33.82
N HIS A 349 6.32 19.93 -34.43
CA HIS A 349 7.40 19.88 -35.42
C HIS A 349 6.92 20.27 -36.83
N LEU A 350 6.35 21.47 -36.95
CA LEU A 350 5.90 22.02 -38.23
C LEU A 350 7.05 22.63 -39.07
N THR A 351 8.26 22.68 -38.49
CA THR A 351 9.53 23.11 -39.08
C THR A 351 10.63 22.11 -38.72
N GLU A 352 11.73 22.14 -39.48
CA GLU A 352 12.90 21.28 -39.24
C GLU A 352 13.58 21.62 -37.90
N MET A 353 13.97 20.57 -37.15
CA MET A 353 14.57 20.68 -35.82
C MET A 353 15.74 19.69 -35.68
N PRO A 354 16.93 20.09 -35.16
CA PRO A 354 17.31 21.46 -34.81
C PRO A 354 17.16 22.42 -35.99
N HIS A 355 16.82 23.69 -35.75
CA HIS A 355 16.71 24.66 -36.84
C HIS A 355 18.01 24.67 -37.67
N PRO A 356 17.93 24.77 -39.01
CA PRO A 356 19.10 24.88 -39.87
C PRO A 356 20.03 26.01 -39.45
N VAL A 357 21.33 25.90 -39.77
CA VAL A 357 22.34 26.90 -39.38
C VAL A 357 22.03 28.28 -39.97
N ASP A 358 21.41 28.32 -41.15
CA ASP A 358 20.96 29.51 -41.87
C ASP A 358 19.51 29.91 -41.55
N PHE A 359 18.87 29.30 -40.53
CA PHE A 359 17.47 29.56 -40.22
C PHE A 359 17.21 31.04 -39.96
N MET A 360 18.13 31.75 -39.29
CA MET A 360 17.98 33.17 -39.01
C MET A 360 17.95 34.04 -40.26
N ASP A 361 18.61 33.64 -41.35
CA ASP A 361 18.59 34.40 -42.60
C ASP A 361 17.26 34.24 -43.33
N ASN A 362 16.61 33.08 -43.15
CA ASN A 362 15.39 32.68 -43.86
C ASN A 362 14.14 32.62 -42.97
N HIS A 363 14.22 32.99 -41.69
CA HIS A 363 13.15 32.78 -40.70
C HIS A 363 11.88 33.56 -41.04
N LYS A 364 12.01 34.74 -41.67
CA LYS A 364 10.89 35.57 -42.12
C LYS A 364 9.92 34.79 -43.00
N PHE A 365 10.44 34.06 -44.00
CA PHE A 365 9.62 33.27 -44.93
C PHE A 365 8.89 32.12 -44.22
N THR A 366 9.54 31.52 -43.21
CA THR A 366 8.92 30.47 -42.39
C THR A 366 7.78 31.04 -41.54
N VAL A 367 7.99 32.22 -40.93
CA VAL A 367 6.96 32.91 -40.14
C VAL A 367 5.79 33.35 -41.01
N GLU A 368 6.04 33.86 -42.22
CA GLU A 368 4.99 34.23 -43.18
C GLU A 368 4.16 33.01 -43.62
N LYS A 369 4.81 31.88 -43.90
CA LYS A 369 4.14 30.68 -44.41
C LYS A 369 3.38 29.89 -43.33
N LYS A 370 3.87 29.89 -42.09
CA LYS A 370 3.37 29.00 -41.03
C LYS A 370 2.76 29.72 -39.83
N GLY A 371 2.96 31.03 -39.73
CA GLY A 371 2.38 31.91 -38.72
C GLY A 371 3.14 31.92 -37.39
N LYS A 372 3.19 33.09 -36.74
CA LYS A 372 3.93 33.32 -35.47
C LYS A 372 3.51 32.40 -34.32
N LYS A 373 2.24 31.95 -34.29
CA LYS A 373 1.70 31.11 -33.20
C LYS A 373 2.40 29.76 -33.07
N MET A 374 2.93 29.20 -34.16
CA MET A 374 3.65 27.92 -34.07
C MET A 374 4.95 28.05 -33.25
N CYS A 375 5.61 29.21 -33.30
CA CYS A 375 6.86 29.45 -32.60
C CYS A 375 6.64 29.48 -31.08
N ALA A 376 5.45 29.94 -30.65
CA ALA A 376 5.02 29.94 -29.25
C ALA A 376 4.86 28.54 -28.65
N ASN A 377 4.82 27.48 -29.47
CA ASN A 377 4.80 26.11 -28.98
C ASN A 377 6.13 25.70 -28.31
N CYS A 378 7.23 26.40 -28.62
CA CYS A 378 8.56 26.11 -28.10
C CYS A 378 9.27 27.33 -27.48
N HIS A 379 8.97 28.54 -27.95
CA HIS A 379 9.61 29.78 -27.52
C HIS A 379 8.62 30.68 -26.77
N ASN A 380 9.10 31.43 -25.78
CA ASN A 380 8.29 32.49 -25.17
C ASN A 380 8.18 33.70 -26.13
N THR A 381 7.12 34.50 -26.01
CA THR A 381 6.90 35.70 -26.84
C THR A 381 8.02 36.72 -26.72
N ASP A 382 8.69 36.78 -25.56
CA ASP A 382 9.83 37.67 -25.31
C ASP A 382 11.02 37.38 -26.24
N PHE A 383 11.10 36.16 -26.79
CA PHE A 383 12.14 35.79 -27.76
C PHE A 383 12.05 36.63 -29.04
N CYS A 384 10.84 36.96 -29.49
CA CYS A 384 10.65 37.84 -30.65
C CYS A 384 11.08 39.29 -30.35
N GLY A 385 10.84 39.74 -29.12
CA GLY A 385 11.16 41.10 -28.66
C GLY A 385 12.65 41.42 -28.56
N GLN A 386 13.53 40.42 -28.73
CA GLN A 386 14.98 40.64 -28.73
C GLN A 386 15.50 41.24 -30.04
N CYS A 387 14.71 41.17 -31.13
CA CYS A 387 15.13 41.63 -32.46
C CYS A 387 14.03 42.38 -33.24
N HIS A 388 12.77 42.29 -32.83
CA HIS A 388 11.61 42.98 -33.40
C HIS A 388 10.93 43.84 -32.35
#